data_AF-A0A6I2G1B2-F1
#
_entry.id   AF-A0A6I2G1B2-F1
#
_cell.length_a   1.000
_cell.length_b   1.000
_cell.length_c   1.000
_cell.angle_alpha   90.00
_cell.angle_beta   90.00
_cell.angle_gamma   90.00
#
_symmetry.space_group_name_H-M   'P 1'
#
loop_
_entity.id
_entity.type
_entity.pdbx_description
1 polymer ?
#
loop_
_entity_poly.entity_id
_entity_poly.type
_entity_poly.pdbx_seq_one_letter_code
_entity_poly.pdbx_strand_id
1 'polypeptide(L)'
;MRKWSRKNSLGGLKLRSEMDAHEAEVLRSLVGAVTGLLTDRARSAPEDDLAALTGLQVGNSTPPDDPRLARLLPDFHRSEPGSPDAERADLNSALRGLHEPDIIETKVAAGLVILETLPPQGGKIIITPEQADHWLNALNDVRLALGTALDINADTPDELDEDDPRAASLDVYHWLTWMQDSLLQALIP
;
A
#
# COMPACT_ATOMS: atom_id res chain seq x y z
N MET A 1 -2.91 -11.45 -15.75
CA MET A 1 -4.03 -10.51 -15.59
C MET A 1 -4.23 -9.81 -16.92
N ARG A 2 -5.47 -9.48 -17.28
CA ARG A 2 -5.77 -8.73 -18.49
C ARG A 2 -5.63 -7.23 -18.26
N LYS A 3 -5.23 -6.50 -19.30
CA LYS A 3 -5.14 -5.03 -19.26
C LYS A 3 -6.49 -4.45 -18.81
N TRP A 4 -6.47 -3.50 -17.89
CA TRP A 4 -7.67 -2.75 -17.50
C TRP A 4 -8.26 -2.03 -18.72
N SER A 5 -9.59 -2.05 -18.79
CA SER A 5 -10.35 -1.42 -19.86
C SER A 5 -11.45 -0.53 -19.32
N ARG A 6 -11.60 0.64 -19.95
CA ARG A 6 -12.66 1.61 -19.68
C ARG A 6 -13.96 1.15 -20.36
N LYS A 7 -15.07 1.11 -19.62
CA LYS A 7 -16.40 0.82 -20.17
C LYS A 7 -17.42 1.82 -19.62
N ASN A 8 -17.99 2.61 -20.51
CA ASN A 8 -19.12 3.47 -20.17
C ASN A 8 -20.41 2.64 -20.21
N SER A 9 -21.23 2.77 -19.17
CA SER A 9 -22.53 2.13 -19.06
C SER A 9 -23.59 3.14 -18.62
N LEU A 10 -24.86 2.75 -18.65
CA LEU A 10 -25.96 3.59 -18.12
C LEU A 10 -25.76 3.95 -16.64
N GLY A 11 -25.07 3.11 -15.87
CA GLY A 11 -24.71 3.33 -14.46
C GLY A 11 -23.38 4.06 -14.26
N GLY A 12 -22.89 4.77 -15.28
CA GLY A 12 -21.62 5.49 -15.24
C GLY A 12 -20.42 4.67 -15.72
N LEU A 13 -19.24 5.24 -15.51
CA LEU A 13 -17.96 4.65 -15.86
C LEU A 13 -17.67 3.41 -15.00
N LYS A 14 -17.24 2.32 -15.64
CA LYS A 14 -16.71 1.12 -14.98
C LYS A 14 -15.37 0.76 -15.59
N LEU A 15 -14.46 0.28 -14.74
CA LEU A 15 -13.21 -0.32 -15.18
C LEU A 15 -13.32 -1.83 -15.07
N ARG A 16 -12.79 -2.54 -16.07
CA ARG A 16 -12.87 -4.00 -16.14
C ARG A 16 -11.51 -4.61 -16.39
N SER A 17 -11.23 -5.69 -15.68
CA SER A 17 -10.11 -6.58 -15.92
C SER A 17 -10.53 -8.03 -15.65
N GLU A 18 -9.62 -8.95 -15.86
CA GLU A 18 -9.78 -10.38 -15.58
C GLU A 18 -8.44 -10.94 -15.12
N MET A 19 -8.50 -11.81 -14.11
CA MET A 19 -7.32 -12.41 -13.49
C MET A 19 -7.54 -13.91 -13.33
N ASP A 20 -6.51 -14.72 -13.49
CA ASP A 20 -6.65 -16.16 -13.19
C ASP A 20 -6.59 -16.42 -11.68
N ALA A 21 -6.79 -17.69 -11.29
CA ALA A 21 -6.84 -18.08 -9.88
C ALA A 21 -5.51 -17.89 -9.15
N HIS A 22 -4.38 -18.18 -9.83
CA HIS A 22 -3.05 -18.09 -9.23
C HIS A 22 -2.66 -16.63 -9.01
N GLU A 23 -2.86 -15.80 -10.02
CA GLU A 23 -2.63 -14.37 -9.94
C GLU A 23 -3.49 -13.72 -8.84
N ALA A 24 -4.76 -14.14 -8.71
CA ALA A 24 -5.64 -13.65 -7.66
C ALA A 24 -5.18 -14.07 -6.25
N GLU A 25 -4.70 -15.30 -6.10
CA GLU A 25 -4.13 -15.80 -4.84
C GLU A 25 -2.88 -14.99 -4.44
N VAL A 26 -1.96 -14.77 -5.38
CA VAL A 26 -0.74 -13.97 -5.14
C VAL A 26 -1.10 -12.56 -4.71
N LEU A 27 -1.98 -11.86 -5.44
CA LEU A 27 -2.36 -10.49 -5.07
C LEU A 27 -3.04 -10.43 -3.69
N ARG A 28 -3.92 -11.38 -3.37
CA ARG A 28 -4.55 -11.45 -2.03
C ARG A 28 -3.53 -11.66 -0.93
N SER A 29 -2.58 -12.57 -1.14
CA SER A 29 -1.55 -12.86 -0.15
C SER A 29 -0.72 -11.60 0.14
N LEU A 30 -0.33 -10.87 -0.91
CA LEU A 30 0.47 -9.65 -0.78
C LEU A 30 -0.32 -8.51 -0.12
N VAL A 31 -1.56 -8.28 -0.55
CA VAL A 31 -2.44 -7.27 0.06
C VAL A 31 -2.71 -7.62 1.52
N GLY A 32 -3.01 -8.89 1.82
CA GLY A 32 -3.23 -9.39 3.18
C GLY A 32 -2.00 -9.23 4.08
N ALA A 33 -0.80 -9.47 3.55
CA ALA A 33 0.44 -9.27 4.30
C ALA A 33 0.63 -7.78 4.67
N VAL A 34 0.40 -6.87 3.73
CA VAL A 34 0.55 -5.42 3.98
C VAL A 34 -0.52 -4.89 4.93
N THR A 35 -1.79 -5.26 4.74
CA THR A 35 -2.85 -4.85 5.66
C THR A 35 -2.66 -5.44 7.05
N GLY A 36 -2.13 -6.67 7.15
CA GLY A 36 -1.72 -7.30 8.40
C GLY A 36 -0.64 -6.50 9.13
N LEU A 37 0.47 -6.17 8.44
CA LEU A 37 1.54 -5.35 9.00
C LEU A 37 1.03 -4.00 9.53
N LEU A 38 0.17 -3.32 8.77
CA LEU A 38 -0.42 -2.04 9.16
C LEU A 38 -1.35 -2.20 10.37
N THR A 39 -2.16 -3.26 10.40
CA THR A 39 -3.08 -3.56 11.52
C THR A 39 -2.31 -3.87 12.80
N ASP A 40 -1.24 -4.65 12.70
CA ASP A 40 -0.38 -4.98 13.85
C ASP A 40 0.31 -3.73 14.40
N ARG A 41 0.73 -2.81 13.51
CA ARG A 41 1.27 -1.52 13.90
C ARG A 41 0.25 -0.63 14.63
N ALA A 42 -0.99 -0.58 14.18
CA ALA A 42 -2.04 0.15 14.89
C ALA A 42 -2.29 -0.44 16.28
N ARG A 43 -2.31 -1.78 16.40
CA ARG A 43 -2.52 -2.48 17.68
C ARG A 43 -1.37 -2.34 18.67
N SER A 44 -0.16 -2.04 18.20
CA SER A 44 1.01 -1.86 19.07
C SER A 44 1.07 -0.47 19.73
N ALA A 45 0.16 0.44 19.36
CA ALA A 45 0.14 1.78 19.93
C ALA A 45 -0.13 1.73 21.45
N PRO A 46 0.56 2.55 22.27
CA PRO A 46 0.30 2.61 23.70
C PRO A 46 -1.15 3.02 23.98
N GLU A 47 -1.83 2.29 24.86
CA GLU A 47 -3.12 2.75 25.38
C GLU A 47 -2.89 3.96 26.29
N ASP A 48 -3.44 5.12 25.93
CA ASP A 48 -3.44 6.32 26.75
C ASP A 48 -4.80 6.44 27.46
N ASP A 49 -4.79 6.26 28.79
CA ASP A 49 -5.97 6.35 29.65
C ASP A 49 -6.72 7.69 29.51
N LEU A 50 -6.01 8.80 29.21
CA LEU A 50 -6.62 10.10 28.98
C LEU A 50 -7.24 10.20 27.57
N ALA A 51 -6.62 9.56 26.58
CA ALA A 51 -7.15 9.47 25.23
C ALA A 51 -8.45 8.65 25.20
N ALA A 52 -8.53 7.57 25.99
CA ALA A 52 -9.75 6.78 26.18
C ALA A 52 -10.93 7.60 26.76
N LEU A 53 -10.65 8.60 27.60
CA LEU A 53 -11.66 9.51 28.15
C LEU A 53 -12.13 10.58 27.16
N THR A 54 -11.31 10.93 26.18
CA THR A 54 -11.61 11.97 25.16
C THR A 54 -12.11 11.39 23.84
N GLY A 55 -11.99 10.08 23.64
CA GLY A 55 -12.30 9.39 22.38
C GLY A 55 -11.25 9.59 21.29
N LEU A 56 -10.13 10.24 21.60
CA LEU A 56 -9.00 10.38 20.69
C LEU A 56 -8.20 9.07 20.69
N GLN A 57 -7.90 8.52 19.51
CA GLN A 57 -6.95 7.43 19.38
C GLN A 57 -5.58 8.04 19.13
N VAL A 58 -4.65 7.87 20.06
CA VAL A 58 -3.26 8.30 19.90
C VAL A 58 -2.46 7.14 19.33
N GLY A 59 -1.82 7.36 18.19
CA GLY A 59 -0.96 6.39 17.55
C GLY A 59 0.42 6.29 18.20
N ASN A 60 1.26 5.46 17.61
CA ASN A 60 2.65 5.33 18.02
C ASN A 60 3.41 6.65 17.84
N SER A 61 4.31 6.98 18.77
CA SER A 61 5.15 8.18 18.72
C SER A 61 6.54 7.91 18.13
N THR A 62 6.98 6.66 18.09
CA THR A 62 8.27 6.27 17.50
C THR A 62 8.11 5.77 16.06
N PRO A 63 9.11 5.92 15.19
CA PRO A 63 9.06 5.35 13.84
C PRO A 63 9.01 3.80 13.89
N PRO A 64 8.47 3.13 12.85
CA PRO A 64 8.50 1.67 12.78
C PRO A 64 9.92 1.11 12.60
N ASP A 65 10.23 0.01 13.27
CA ASP A 65 11.52 -0.71 13.12
C ASP A 65 11.58 -1.54 11.82
N ASP A 66 10.43 -2.08 11.37
CA ASP A 66 10.35 -2.81 10.10
C ASP A 66 10.52 -1.80 8.94
N PRO A 67 11.54 -1.97 8.06
CA PRO A 67 11.81 -1.03 6.99
C PRO A 67 10.64 -0.90 6.00
N ARG A 68 9.84 -1.95 5.81
CA ARG A 68 8.64 -1.91 4.95
C ARG A 68 7.59 -0.99 5.56
N LEU A 69 7.34 -1.12 6.87
CA LEU A 69 6.42 -0.21 7.57
C LEU A 69 6.96 1.22 7.60
N ALA A 70 8.25 1.41 7.84
CA ALA A 70 8.88 2.72 7.79
C ALA A 70 8.75 3.36 6.39
N ARG A 71 8.78 2.55 5.32
CA ARG A 71 8.55 3.02 3.95
C ARG A 71 7.10 3.42 3.68
N LEU A 72 6.13 2.73 4.30
CA LEU A 72 4.69 3.00 4.20
C LEU A 72 4.22 4.13 5.11
N LEU A 73 4.88 4.32 6.25
CA LEU A 73 4.59 5.31 7.29
C LEU A 73 5.84 6.17 7.56
N PRO A 74 6.34 6.88 6.52
CA PRO A 74 7.56 7.69 6.65
C PRO A 74 7.38 8.83 7.64
N ASP A 75 8.50 9.44 8.04
CA ASP A 75 8.44 10.67 8.82
C ASP A 75 7.77 11.81 8.03
N PHE A 76 7.00 12.63 8.75
CA PHE A 76 6.29 13.79 8.19
C PHE A 76 7.25 14.89 7.75
N HIS A 77 8.37 15.02 8.45
CA HIS A 77 9.40 16.00 8.18
C HIS A 77 10.77 15.31 8.06
N ARG A 78 11.51 15.67 7.01
CA ARG A 78 12.93 15.28 6.85
C ARG A 78 13.80 16.43 7.32
N SER A 79 14.65 16.20 8.30
CA SER A 79 15.59 17.21 8.74
C SER A 79 16.66 17.43 7.67
N GLU A 80 16.67 18.61 7.07
CA GLU A 80 17.76 19.04 6.19
C GLU A 80 19.01 19.36 7.03
N PRO A 81 20.20 18.84 6.66
CA PRO A 81 21.43 19.14 7.38
C PRO A 81 21.68 20.66 7.48
N GLY A 82 21.77 21.18 8.70
CA GLY A 82 22.04 22.60 8.96
C GLY A 82 20.80 23.50 9.05
N SER A 83 19.58 22.95 9.00
CA SER A 83 18.38 23.72 9.34
C SER A 83 18.11 23.73 10.86
N PRO A 84 17.45 24.77 11.40
CA PRO A 84 16.97 24.79 12.79
C PRO A 84 16.01 23.63 13.12
N ASP A 85 15.51 22.93 12.09
CA ASP A 85 14.54 21.85 12.21
C ASP A 85 15.20 20.49 12.50
N ALA A 86 16.53 20.43 12.50
CA ALA A 86 17.30 19.25 12.88
C ALA A 86 17.11 18.86 14.37
N GLU A 87 16.67 19.79 15.23
CA GLU A 87 16.39 19.53 16.65
C GLU A 87 14.96 19.02 16.93
N ARG A 88 14.14 18.80 15.89
CA ARG A 88 12.70 18.50 16.02
C ARG A 88 12.35 17.00 16.02
N ALA A 89 13.13 16.15 16.68
CA ALA A 89 12.72 14.77 16.94
C ALA A 89 11.31 14.70 17.58
N ASP A 90 11.00 15.70 18.42
CA ASP A 90 9.70 15.88 19.06
C ASP A 90 8.55 16.16 18.07
N LEU A 91 8.82 16.76 16.90
CA LEU A 91 7.76 17.09 15.93
C LEU A 91 7.26 15.86 15.17
N ASN A 92 8.16 15.02 14.65
CA ASN A 92 7.76 13.78 13.97
C ASN A 92 7.05 12.84 14.95
N SER A 93 7.52 12.78 16.20
CA SER A 93 6.88 12.02 17.27
C SER A 93 5.43 12.45 17.53
N ALA A 94 5.21 13.77 17.71
CA ALA A 94 3.87 14.32 17.94
C ALA A 94 2.94 14.14 16.73
N LEU A 95 3.42 14.43 15.51
CA LEU A 95 2.61 14.29 14.29
C LEU A 95 2.23 12.83 14.02
N ARG A 96 3.15 11.90 14.31
CA ARG A 96 2.88 10.46 14.17
C ARG A 96 1.81 9.99 15.15
N GLY A 97 1.93 10.39 16.41
CA GLY A 97 0.90 10.10 17.41
C GLY A 97 -0.48 10.61 16.99
N LEU A 98 -0.56 11.76 16.30
CA LEU A 98 -1.83 12.34 15.88
C LEU A 98 -2.40 11.75 14.57
N HIS A 99 -1.56 11.43 13.59
CA HIS A 99 -2.01 11.14 12.21
C HIS A 99 -1.79 9.70 11.76
N GLU A 100 -0.87 8.95 12.38
CA GLU A 100 -0.61 7.57 11.98
C GLU A 100 -1.85 6.66 12.04
N PRO A 101 -2.77 6.77 13.03
CA PRO A 101 -3.99 5.97 13.08
C PRO A 101 -4.86 6.13 11.82
N ASP A 102 -5.18 7.37 11.44
CA ASP A 102 -6.02 7.66 10.27
C ASP A 102 -5.35 7.23 8.95
N ILE A 103 -4.03 7.39 8.87
CA ILE A 103 -3.25 6.93 7.72
C ILE A 103 -3.32 5.40 7.60
N ILE A 104 -3.13 4.67 8.71
CA ILE A 104 -3.23 3.21 8.73
C ILE A 104 -4.64 2.78 8.34
N GLU A 105 -5.68 3.38 8.92
CA GLU A 105 -7.08 3.06 8.61
C GLU A 105 -7.35 3.22 7.11
N THR A 106 -6.93 4.35 6.52
CA THR A 106 -7.10 4.63 5.09
C THR A 106 -6.40 3.60 4.21
N LYS A 107 -5.16 3.22 4.56
CA LYS A 107 -4.38 2.21 3.82
C LYS A 107 -4.99 0.82 3.92
N VAL A 108 -5.43 0.43 5.12
CA VAL A 108 -6.12 -0.84 5.35
C VAL A 108 -7.43 -0.90 4.56
N ALA A 109 -8.24 0.16 4.61
CA ALA A 109 -9.49 0.26 3.85
C ALA A 109 -9.26 0.10 2.34
N ALA A 110 -8.21 0.74 1.79
CA ALA A 110 -7.85 0.59 0.39
C ALA A 110 -7.51 -0.88 0.03
N GLY A 111 -6.77 -1.58 0.89
CA GLY A 111 -6.47 -3.00 0.73
C GLY A 111 -7.72 -3.88 0.79
N LEU A 112 -8.64 -3.59 1.71
CA LEU A 112 -9.92 -4.31 1.82
C LEU A 112 -10.76 -4.19 0.55
N VAL A 113 -10.79 -3.02 -0.10
CA VAL A 113 -11.49 -2.85 -1.39
C VAL A 113 -10.94 -3.81 -2.45
N ILE A 114 -9.63 -4.04 -2.52
CA ILE A 114 -9.07 -5.07 -3.43
C ILE A 114 -9.61 -6.46 -3.05
N LEU A 115 -9.54 -6.83 -1.77
CA LEU A 115 -9.95 -8.16 -1.31
C LEU A 115 -11.44 -8.43 -1.56
N GLU A 116 -12.29 -7.42 -1.42
CA GLU A 116 -13.74 -7.49 -1.65
C GLU A 116 -14.11 -7.55 -3.14
N THR A 117 -13.41 -6.78 -3.99
CA THR A 117 -13.77 -6.64 -5.41
C THR A 117 -13.07 -7.65 -6.32
N LEU A 118 -11.99 -8.26 -5.84
CA LEU A 118 -11.36 -9.40 -6.50
C LEU A 118 -12.19 -10.67 -6.21
N PRO A 119 -12.52 -11.53 -7.19
CA PRO A 119 -13.16 -12.82 -6.92
C PRO A 119 -12.19 -13.88 -6.35
N PRO A 120 -12.56 -14.68 -5.32
CA PRO A 120 -11.62 -15.58 -4.62
C PRO A 120 -10.85 -16.54 -5.50
N GLN A 121 -11.47 -17.08 -6.55
CA GLN A 121 -10.85 -18.01 -7.51
C GLN A 121 -10.35 -17.32 -8.79
N GLY A 122 -10.14 -16.00 -8.76
CA GLY A 122 -9.95 -15.20 -9.96
C GLY A 122 -11.23 -15.06 -10.79
N GLY A 123 -11.13 -14.37 -11.91
CA GLY A 123 -12.22 -14.10 -12.85
C GLY A 123 -12.35 -12.62 -13.17
N LYS A 124 -13.55 -12.24 -13.61
CA LYS A 124 -13.85 -10.87 -14.04
C LYS A 124 -13.93 -9.92 -12.86
N ILE A 125 -13.23 -8.81 -12.98
CA ILE A 125 -13.20 -7.72 -12.00
C ILE A 125 -13.90 -6.52 -12.64
N ILE A 126 -14.86 -5.93 -11.94
CA ILE A 126 -15.57 -4.73 -12.39
C ILE A 126 -15.64 -3.76 -11.23
N ILE A 127 -14.97 -2.62 -11.36
CA ILE A 127 -14.88 -1.61 -10.30
C ILE A 127 -15.35 -0.23 -10.77
N THR A 128 -15.80 0.59 -9.83
CA THR A 128 -16.07 2.02 -10.05
C THR A 128 -14.77 2.83 -10.10
N PRO A 129 -14.79 4.09 -10.54
CA PRO A 129 -13.63 4.98 -10.45
C PRO A 129 -13.13 5.16 -9.01
N GLU A 130 -14.04 5.27 -8.04
CA GLU A 130 -13.67 5.44 -6.63
C GLU A 130 -12.97 4.18 -6.08
N GLN A 131 -13.47 2.99 -6.44
CA GLN A 131 -12.80 1.73 -6.14
C GLN A 131 -11.44 1.63 -6.85
N ALA A 132 -11.30 2.20 -8.05
CA ALA A 132 -10.03 2.24 -8.76
C ALA A 132 -8.98 3.08 -8.02
N ASP A 133 -9.37 4.20 -7.40
CA ASP A 133 -8.46 5.00 -6.57
C ASP A 133 -7.96 4.21 -5.35
N HIS A 134 -8.85 3.44 -4.71
CA HIS A 134 -8.45 2.52 -3.64
C HIS A 134 -7.51 1.42 -4.13
N TRP A 135 -7.79 0.81 -5.29
CA TRP A 135 -6.89 -0.16 -5.92
C TRP A 135 -5.51 0.44 -6.19
N LEU A 136 -5.42 1.66 -6.73
CA LEU A 136 -4.15 2.32 -7.02
C LEU A 136 -3.34 2.56 -5.73
N ASN A 137 -3.98 3.04 -4.68
CA ASN A 137 -3.32 3.28 -3.39
C ASN A 137 -2.80 1.98 -2.77
N ALA A 138 -3.63 0.93 -2.74
CA ALA A 138 -3.24 -0.35 -2.19
C ALA A 138 -2.16 -1.07 -3.03
N LEU A 139 -2.25 -1.03 -4.36
CA LEU A 139 -1.20 -1.55 -5.25
C LEU A 139 0.12 -0.83 -5.02
N ASN A 140 0.10 0.50 -4.89
CA ASN A 140 1.29 1.28 -4.58
C ASN A 140 1.90 0.86 -3.24
N ASP A 141 1.09 0.71 -2.18
CA ASP A 141 1.58 0.29 -0.87
C ASP A 141 2.19 -1.12 -0.91
N VAL A 142 1.56 -2.07 -1.62
CA VAL A 142 2.12 -3.40 -1.84
C VAL A 142 3.45 -3.32 -2.59
N ARG A 143 3.53 -2.50 -3.64
CA ARG A 143 4.77 -2.31 -4.42
C ARG A 143 5.89 -1.71 -3.57
N LEU A 144 5.57 -0.74 -2.72
CA LEU A 144 6.55 -0.12 -1.82
C LEU A 144 7.06 -1.10 -0.77
N ALA A 145 6.16 -1.88 -0.15
CA ALA A 145 6.53 -2.91 0.82
C ALA A 145 7.39 -4.02 0.19
N LEU A 146 6.98 -4.52 -0.98
CA LEU A 146 7.72 -5.55 -1.71
C LEU A 146 9.08 -5.04 -2.18
N GLY A 147 9.13 -3.85 -2.80
CA GLY A 147 10.39 -3.26 -3.25
C GLY A 147 11.36 -3.01 -2.11
N THR A 148 10.87 -2.62 -0.92
CA THR A 148 11.72 -2.48 0.27
C THR A 148 12.22 -3.82 0.77
N ALA A 149 11.39 -4.87 0.76
CA ALA A 149 11.80 -6.22 1.16
C ALA A 149 12.87 -6.82 0.24
N LEU A 150 12.86 -6.44 -1.03
CA LEU A 150 13.79 -6.88 -2.06
C LEU A 150 15.02 -5.97 -2.23
N ASP A 151 15.08 -4.88 -1.48
CA ASP A 151 16.10 -3.82 -1.59
C ASP A 151 16.22 -3.24 -3.02
N ILE A 152 15.07 -3.00 -3.66
CA ILE A 152 15.00 -2.41 -5.01
C ILE A 152 15.35 -0.92 -4.95
N ASN A 153 16.34 -0.53 -5.75
CA ASN A 153 16.85 0.83 -5.89
C ASN A 153 17.12 1.16 -7.38
N ALA A 154 17.68 2.36 -7.64
CA ALA A 154 17.92 2.84 -9.01
C ALA A 154 18.95 2.01 -9.80
N ASP A 155 19.80 1.26 -9.11
CA ASP A 155 20.84 0.42 -9.70
C ASP A 155 20.40 -1.05 -9.82
N THR A 156 19.19 -1.37 -9.38
CA THR A 156 18.64 -2.73 -9.50
C THR A 156 18.35 -3.04 -10.97
N PRO A 157 18.88 -4.13 -11.53
CA PRO A 157 18.62 -4.50 -12.91
C PRO A 157 17.15 -4.89 -13.11
N ASP A 158 16.66 -4.72 -14.34
CA ASP A 158 15.28 -5.08 -14.68
C ASP A 158 15.04 -6.60 -14.57
N GLU A 159 16.07 -7.40 -14.84
CA GLU A 159 16.04 -8.85 -14.74
C GLU A 159 17.20 -9.34 -13.86
N LEU A 160 16.91 -10.35 -13.04
CA LEU A 160 17.91 -11.08 -12.26
C LEU A 160 18.13 -12.45 -12.90
N ASP A 161 19.29 -13.06 -12.64
CA ASP A 161 19.53 -14.44 -13.04
C ASP A 161 18.48 -15.37 -12.44
N GLU A 162 18.06 -16.41 -13.17
CA GLU A 162 17.02 -17.35 -12.74
C GLU A 162 17.35 -18.04 -11.40
N ASP A 163 18.63 -18.19 -11.09
CA ASP A 163 19.13 -18.76 -9.83
C ASP A 163 19.14 -17.76 -8.66
N ASP A 164 18.90 -16.44 -8.89
CA ASP A 164 18.78 -15.46 -7.80
C ASP A 164 17.47 -15.70 -7.04
N PRO A 165 17.50 -15.89 -5.71
CA PRO A 165 16.31 -16.16 -4.91
C PRO A 165 15.25 -15.04 -4.97
N ARG A 166 15.62 -13.83 -5.43
CA ARG A 166 14.72 -12.69 -5.58
C ARG A 166 14.04 -12.63 -6.94
N ALA A 167 14.51 -13.39 -7.95
CA ALA A 167 14.02 -13.31 -9.33
C ALA A 167 12.49 -13.39 -9.42
N ALA A 168 11.88 -14.42 -8.83
CA ALA A 168 10.42 -14.58 -8.83
C ALA A 168 9.69 -13.43 -8.12
N SER A 169 10.28 -12.86 -7.07
CA SER A 169 9.67 -11.74 -6.35
C SER A 169 9.81 -10.42 -7.12
N LEU A 170 10.89 -10.26 -7.90
CA LEU A 170 11.07 -9.13 -8.82
C LEU A 170 10.07 -9.19 -9.97
N ASP A 171 9.79 -10.38 -10.52
CA ASP A 171 8.73 -10.56 -11.53
C ASP A 171 7.36 -10.14 -11.00
N VAL A 172 7.05 -10.50 -9.76
CA VAL A 172 5.82 -10.06 -9.07
C VAL A 172 5.80 -8.54 -8.91
N TYR A 173 6.94 -7.91 -8.55
CA TYR A 173 7.05 -6.46 -8.46
C TYR A 173 6.76 -5.78 -9.81
N HIS A 174 7.34 -6.29 -10.90
CA HIS A 174 7.10 -5.78 -12.25
C HIS A 174 5.65 -5.98 -12.69
N TRP A 175 5.07 -7.14 -12.38
CA TRP A 175 3.67 -7.43 -12.65
C TRP A 175 2.73 -6.45 -11.93
N LEU A 176 2.97 -6.15 -10.65
CA LEU A 176 2.22 -5.14 -9.89
C LEU A 176 2.38 -3.73 -10.50
N THR A 177 3.61 -3.41 -10.96
CA THR A 177 3.92 -2.14 -11.63
C THR A 177 3.08 -1.97 -12.89
N TRP A 178 3.08 -3.00 -13.74
CA TRP A 178 2.29 -3.01 -14.97
C TRP A 178 0.79 -2.96 -14.68
N MET A 179 0.32 -3.67 -13.65
CA MET A 179 -1.08 -3.65 -13.24
C MET A 179 -1.54 -2.24 -12.86
N GLN A 180 -0.74 -1.54 -12.05
CA GLN A 180 -1.01 -0.17 -11.62
C GLN A 180 -0.99 0.81 -12.80
N ASP A 181 0.02 0.74 -13.66
CA ASP A 181 0.10 1.57 -14.88
C ASP A 181 -1.09 1.32 -15.81
N SER A 182 -1.46 0.06 -16.02
CA SER A 182 -2.64 -0.28 -16.81
C SER A 182 -3.92 0.32 -16.24
N LEU A 183 -4.08 0.36 -14.91
CA LEU A 183 -5.25 0.94 -14.26
C LEU A 183 -5.28 2.47 -14.41
N LEU A 184 -4.14 3.12 -14.22
CA LEU A 184 -3.96 4.56 -14.46
C LEU A 184 -4.34 4.91 -15.91
N GLN A 185 -3.83 4.18 -16.89
CA GLN A 185 -4.17 4.40 -18.30
C GLN A 185 -5.67 4.24 -18.59
N ALA A 186 -6.36 3.34 -17.90
CA ALA A 186 -7.80 3.14 -18.08
C ALA A 186 -8.66 4.27 -17.47
N LEU A 187 -8.11 5.02 -16.52
CA LEU A 187 -8.76 6.20 -15.91
C LEU A 187 -8.62 7.46 -16.76
N ILE A 188 -7.52 7.57 -17.54
CA ILE A 188 -7.30 8.69 -18.44
C ILE A 188 -8.47 8.79 -19.46
N PRO A 189 -9.06 9.99 -19.67
CA PRO A 189 -10.18 10.20 -20.59
C PRO A 189 -9.89 9.84 -22.05
#